data_AF-A0A162N3T3-F1
#
_entry.id   AF-A0A162N3T3-F1
#
_cell.length_a   1.000
_cell.length_b   1.000
_cell.length_c   1.000
_cell.angle_alpha   90.00
_cell.angle_beta   90.00
_cell.angle_gamma   90.00
#
_symmetry.space_group_name_H-M   'P 1'
#
loop_
_entity.id
_entity.type
_entity.pdbx_description
1 polymer ?
#
loop_
_entity_poly.entity_id
_entity_poly.type
_entity_poly.pdbx_seq_one_letter_code
_entity_poly.pdbx_strand_id
1 'polypeptide(L)' 'PFLWAAPKKKTSHSKKRMRASNKGLPTKENVVGCPGCGNSKLLHHLCKHCYGDIKQKTK' A
#
# COMPACT_ATOMS: atom_id res chain seq x y z
N PRO A 1 25.30 16.71 29.79
CA PRO A 1 23.91 16.54 29.28
C PRO A 1 23.28 15.22 29.76
N PHE A 2 22.21 15.31 30.55
CA PHE A 2 21.53 14.16 31.16
C PHE A 2 20.52 13.55 30.18
N LEU A 3 20.55 12.23 30.00
CA LEU A 3 19.69 11.51 29.06
C LEU A 3 18.46 10.96 29.82
N TRP A 4 17.40 11.74 29.91
CA TRP A 4 16.24 11.42 30.76
C TRP A 4 15.30 10.33 30.21
N ALA A 5 15.29 10.09 28.89
CA ALA A 5 14.44 9.07 28.26
C ALA A 5 15.24 8.19 27.30
N ALA A 6 15.92 7.19 27.85
CA ALA A 6 16.63 6.18 27.06
C ALA A 6 16.18 4.76 27.42
N PRO A 7 16.11 3.85 26.43
CA PRO A 7 15.78 2.47 26.71
C PRO A 7 16.87 1.85 27.60
N LYS A 8 16.46 1.38 28.78
CA LYS A 8 17.40 0.80 29.76
C LYS A 8 18.11 -0.46 29.23
N LYS A 9 17.46 -1.21 28.33
CA LYS A 9 17.96 -2.46 27.75
C LYS A 9 17.48 -2.64 26.31
N LYS A 10 18.24 -3.38 25.52
CA LYS A 10 17.88 -3.80 24.15
C LYS A 10 16.68 -4.76 24.20
N THR A 11 15.74 -4.61 23.29
CA THR A 11 14.62 -5.55 23.14
C THR A 11 15.11 -6.89 22.57
N SER A 12 14.63 -8.01 23.13
CA SER A 12 14.95 -9.34 22.61
C SER A 12 14.36 -9.58 21.21
N HIS A 13 14.95 -10.52 20.47
CA HIS A 13 14.49 -10.88 19.13
C HIS A 13 13.01 -11.30 19.09
N SER A 14 12.59 -12.14 20.04
CA SER A 14 11.19 -12.58 20.17
C SER A 14 10.23 -11.40 20.42
N LYS A 15 10.55 -10.51 21.36
CA LYS A 15 9.72 -9.31 21.65
C LYS A 15 9.61 -8.37 20.46
N LYS A 16 10.69 -8.21 19.68
CA LYS A 16 10.67 -7.43 18.44
C LYS A 16 9.77 -8.08 17.38
N ARG A 17 9.85 -9.40 17.19
CA ARG A 17 9.06 -10.15 16.21
C ARG A 17 7.57 -10.13 16.53
N MET A 18 7.19 -10.37 17.79
CA MET A 18 5.78 -10.28 18.22
C MET A 18 5.20 -8.87 18.03
N ARG A 19 5.98 -7.81 18.23
CA ARG A 19 5.51 -6.44 17.95
C ARG A 19 5.29 -6.18 16.45
N ALA A 20 6.05 -6.86 15.58
CA ALA A 20 5.99 -6.67 14.14
C ALA A 20 4.90 -7.53 13.46
N SER A 21 4.35 -8.55 14.13
CA SER A 21 3.35 -9.46 13.53
C SER A 21 2.10 -8.75 13.04
N ASN A 22 1.70 -7.67 13.74
CA ASN A 22 0.47 -6.94 13.43
C ASN A 22 0.67 -5.85 12.36
N LYS A 23 1.84 -5.78 11.73
CA LYS A 23 2.20 -4.75 10.73
C LYS A 23 2.20 -5.29 9.29
N GLY A 24 1.52 -6.40 9.04
CA GLY A 24 1.37 -6.95 7.69
C GLY A 24 0.58 -6.00 6.79
N LEU A 25 0.88 -6.02 5.48
CA LEU A 25 0.07 -5.29 4.52
C LEU A 25 -1.31 -5.96 4.41
N PRO A 26 -2.42 -5.20 4.52
CA PRO A 26 -3.74 -5.75 4.28
C PRO A 26 -3.92 -6.10 2.80
N THR A 27 -4.55 -7.25 2.54
CA THR A 27 -4.93 -7.65 1.19
C THR A 27 -5.98 -6.68 0.63
N LYS A 28 -5.81 -6.26 -0.61
CA LYS A 28 -6.78 -5.39 -1.30
C LYS A 28 -7.66 -6.23 -2.22
N GLU A 29 -8.96 -6.20 -1.96
CA GLU A 29 -9.98 -6.87 -2.80
C GLU A 29 -10.57 -5.92 -3.86
N ASN A 30 -10.18 -4.64 -3.83
CA ASN A 30 -10.72 -3.59 -4.68
C ASN A 30 -10.08 -3.54 -6.08
N VAL A 31 -9.53 -4.64 -6.58
CA VAL A 31 -8.91 -4.72 -7.91
C VAL A 31 -9.86 -5.46 -8.84
N VAL A 32 -10.38 -4.76 -9.85
CA VAL A 32 -11.37 -5.28 -10.80
C VAL A 32 -10.90 -5.08 -12.24
N GLY A 33 -11.42 -5.89 -13.17
CA GLY A 33 -11.17 -5.70 -14.60
C GLY A 33 -11.83 -4.43 -15.15
N CYS A 34 -11.15 -3.73 -16.06
CA CYS A 34 -11.73 -2.63 -16.81
C CYS A 34 -12.67 -3.17 -17.90
N PRO A 35 -13.92 -2.68 -18.02
CA PRO A 35 -14.86 -3.15 -19.04
C PRO A 35 -14.47 -2.76 -20.48
N GLY A 36 -13.62 -1.75 -20.66
CA GLY A 36 -13.19 -1.30 -21.99
C GLY A 36 -11.96 -2.03 -22.53
N CYS A 37 -10.90 -2.14 -21.71
CA CYS A 37 -9.61 -2.68 -22.15
C CYS A 37 -9.18 -3.98 -21.46
N GLY A 38 -9.95 -4.51 -20.52
CA GLY A 38 -9.62 -5.73 -19.78
C GLY A 38 -8.51 -5.58 -18.72
N ASN A 39 -7.74 -4.48 -18.72
CA ASN A 39 -6.69 -4.25 -17.73
C ASN A 39 -7.25 -4.11 -16.30
N SER A 40 -6.44 -4.46 -15.31
CA SER A 40 -6.80 -4.27 -13.91
C SER A 40 -6.90 -2.78 -13.56
N LYS A 41 -7.95 -2.43 -12.83
CA LYS A 41 -8.19 -1.10 -12.29
C LYS A 41 -8.66 -1.21 -10.83
N LEU A 42 -8.62 -0.10 -10.12
CA LEU A 42 -9.23 -0.02 -8.79
C LEU A 42 -10.74 0.16 -8.90
N LEU A 43 -11.47 -0.40 -7.94
CA LEU A 43 -12.91 -0.19 -7.78
C LEU A 43 -13.19 1.33 -7.60
N HIS A 44 -14.21 1.85 -8.27
CA HIS A 44 -14.57 3.29 -8.31
C HIS A 44 -13.56 4.25 -8.97
N HIS A 45 -12.44 3.76 -9.51
CA HIS A 45 -11.51 4.59 -10.27
C HIS A 45 -11.65 4.41 -11.79
N LEU A 46 -11.29 5.45 -12.53
CA LEU A 46 -11.10 5.40 -13.97
C LEU A 46 -9.88 4.52 -14.31
N CYS A 47 -9.96 3.80 -15.43
CA CYS A 47 -8.82 3.01 -15.90
C CYS A 47 -7.71 3.95 -16.39
N LYS A 48 -6.50 3.78 -15.87
CA LYS A 48 -5.33 4.58 -16.25
C LYS A 48 -4.99 4.46 -17.73
N HIS A 49 -5.13 3.25 -18.29
CA HIS A 49 -4.86 2.98 -19.70
C HIS A 49 -5.86 3.69 -20.61
N CYS A 50 -7.17 3.42 -20.46
CA CYS A 50 -8.19 4.06 -21.27
C CYS A 50 -8.16 5.59 -21.14
N TYR A 51 -7.94 6.12 -19.93
CA TYR A 51 -7.84 7.56 -19.73
C TYR A 51 -6.62 8.16 -20.44
N GLY A 52 -5.47 7.47 -20.44
CA GLY A 52 -4.28 7.88 -21.18
C GLY A 52 -4.54 7.97 -22.68
N ASP A 53 -5.17 6.94 -23.26
CA ASP A 53 -5.47 6.88 -24.70
C ASP A 53 -6.45 7.99 -25.10
N ILE A 54 -7.50 8.21 -24.30
CA ILE A 54 -8.48 9.28 -24.54
C ILE A 54 -7.78 10.64 -24.46
N LYS A 55 -6.98 10.87 -23.41
CA LYS A 55 -6.27 12.14 -23.20
C LYS A 55 -5.31 12.47 -24.36
N GLN A 56 -4.65 11.46 -24.93
CA GLN A 56 -3.79 11.66 -26.10
C GLN A 56 -4.59 12.01 -27.35
N LYS A 57 -5.74 11.36 -27.57
CA LYS A 57 -6.61 11.61 -28.73
C LYS A 57 -7.32 12.96 -28.69
N THR A 58 -7.63 13.46 -27.49
CA THR A 58 -8.32 14.74 -27.30
C THR A 58 -7.37 15.94 -27.34
N LYS A 59 -6.06 15.70 -27.29
CA LYS A 59 -5.04 16.74 -27.46
C LYS A 59 -4.80 17.00 -28.94
#